data_AF-A0A454CNW1-F1
#
_entry.id   AF-A0A454CNW1-F1
#
_cell.length_a   1.000
_cell.length_b   1.000
_cell.length_c   1.000
_cell.angle_alpha   90.00
_cell.angle_beta   90.00
_cell.angle_gamma   90.00
#
_symmetry.space_group_name_H-M   'P 1'
#
loop_
_entity.id
_entity.type
_entity.pdbx_description
1 polymer ?
#
loop_
_entity_poly.entity_id
_entity_poly.type
_entity_poly.pdbx_seq_one_letter_code
_entity_poly.pdbx_strand_id
1 'polypeptide(L)'
;QQLERSWVGVKYLCEQTDGQSGELVKIKLLSSTWEEVSKDALKAIEFDQSALFKLLYQNEYGMAGGEPFGLIVGDYELRHDPNQNYFDRDLSVLGKIAQTAAAAFSPFVMSAQPSVFGVDRFSELSSTTDITSQFDQVEYGKWQRLRESEDTKFIGIAAPNVLFRQPYIKDGSRIEAFEFEETIVESEQELLWGSAAFCFAAIAIRTYQEHGWFTHMRGVKQGDYTQGAILAPTRSSVQLMSKNTRDRSPLNLKVSERKEK
;
A
#
# COMPACT_ATOMS: atom_id res chain seq x y z
N GLN A 1 6.79 -15.03 4.66
CA GLN A 1 6.95 -13.58 4.41
C GLN A 1 5.69 -12.94 3.84
N GLN A 2 5.12 -13.35 2.68
CA GLN A 2 3.91 -12.69 2.15
C GLN A 2 2.73 -12.69 3.14
N LEU A 3 2.38 -13.84 3.71
CA LEU A 3 1.33 -13.93 4.72
C LEU A 3 1.64 -13.06 5.96
N GLU A 4 2.90 -13.08 6.39
CA GLU A 4 3.37 -12.33 7.55
C GLU A 4 3.25 -10.81 7.33
N ARG A 5 3.68 -10.28 6.17
CA ARG A 5 3.55 -8.84 5.87
C ARG A 5 2.09 -8.40 5.83
N SER A 6 1.18 -9.23 5.29
CA SER A 6 -0.26 -8.93 5.25
C SER A 6 -0.83 -8.77 6.65
N TRP A 7 -0.55 -9.75 7.54
CA TRP A 7 -1.05 -9.73 8.91
C TRP A 7 -0.39 -8.66 9.77
N VAL A 8 0.90 -8.38 9.58
CA VAL A 8 1.56 -7.26 10.27
C VAL A 8 0.97 -5.93 9.80
N GLY A 9 0.65 -5.77 8.51
CA GLY A 9 -0.05 -4.59 7.98
C GLY A 9 -1.43 -4.40 8.59
N VAL A 10 -2.23 -5.47 8.68
CA VAL A 10 -3.54 -5.44 9.34
C VAL A 10 -3.41 -5.13 10.83
N LYS A 11 -2.48 -5.78 11.53
CA LYS A 11 -2.20 -5.51 12.95
C LYS A 11 -1.84 -4.04 13.16
N TYR A 12 -0.98 -3.49 12.30
CA TYR A 12 -0.59 -2.08 12.34
C TYR A 12 -1.80 -1.14 12.18
N LEU A 13 -2.77 -1.45 11.31
CA LEU A 13 -4.01 -0.66 11.20
C LEU A 13 -4.87 -0.73 12.47
N CYS A 14 -5.02 -1.92 13.07
CA CYS A 14 -5.76 -2.08 14.33
C CYS A 14 -5.09 -1.29 15.47
N GLU A 15 -3.76 -1.28 15.54
CA GLU A 15 -3.04 -0.48 16.53
C GLU A 15 -3.27 1.04 16.37
N GLN A 16 -3.57 1.53 15.17
CA GLN A 16 -3.97 2.93 14.99
C GLN A 16 -5.37 3.21 15.54
N THR A 17 -6.28 2.24 15.50
CA THR A 17 -7.65 2.44 16.00
C THR A 17 -7.73 2.48 17.52
N ASP A 18 -6.85 1.75 18.22
CA ASP A 18 -6.90 1.58 19.67
C ASP A 18 -6.49 2.83 20.47
N GLY A 19 -5.88 3.83 19.82
CA GLY A 19 -5.27 4.98 20.49
C GLY A 19 -6.23 6.09 20.93
N GLN A 20 -7.44 6.19 20.38
CA GLN A 20 -8.42 7.22 20.73
C GLN A 20 -9.83 6.65 20.91
N SER A 21 -10.41 6.91 22.10
CA SER A 21 -11.71 6.41 22.53
C SER A 21 -12.87 6.87 21.63
N GLY A 22 -13.43 5.95 20.86
CA GLY A 22 -14.73 6.06 20.18
C GLY A 22 -14.84 5.06 19.04
N GLU A 23 -16.00 4.42 18.88
CA GLU A 23 -16.34 3.44 17.83
C GLU A 23 -16.40 4.04 16.39
N LEU A 24 -15.54 5.02 16.10
CA LEU A 24 -15.58 5.85 14.89
C LEU A 24 -14.98 5.16 13.66
N VAL A 25 -14.09 4.17 13.85
CA VAL A 25 -13.39 3.49 12.76
C VAL A 25 -13.62 1.98 12.87
N LYS A 26 -14.08 1.37 11.77
CA LYS A 26 -14.26 -0.07 11.66
C LYS A 26 -13.36 -0.61 10.54
N ILE A 27 -12.64 -1.68 10.84
CA ILE A 27 -11.82 -2.40 9.86
C ILE A 27 -12.54 -3.71 9.52
N LYS A 28 -12.97 -3.86 8.26
CA LYS A 28 -13.54 -5.11 7.74
C LYS A 28 -12.48 -5.79 6.86
N LEU A 29 -12.33 -7.11 7.00
CA LEU A 29 -11.36 -7.89 6.24
C LEU A 29 -12.08 -8.75 5.19
N LEU A 30 -11.60 -8.70 3.95
CA LEU A 30 -12.00 -9.58 2.88
C LEU A 30 -10.77 -10.37 2.42
N SER A 31 -10.81 -11.70 2.57
CA SER A 31 -9.77 -12.57 2.04
C SER A 31 -10.07 -12.90 0.59
N SER A 32 -9.26 -12.40 -0.33
CA SER A 32 -9.33 -12.77 -1.75
C SER A 32 -7.96 -12.61 -2.42
N THR A 33 -7.65 -13.49 -3.36
CA THR A 33 -6.42 -13.39 -4.16
C THR A 33 -6.60 -12.40 -5.30
N TRP A 34 -5.50 -11.85 -5.82
CA TRP A 34 -5.57 -10.95 -6.98
C TRP A 34 -6.16 -11.67 -8.20
N GLU A 35 -5.89 -12.96 -8.36
CA GLU A 35 -6.43 -13.80 -9.43
C GLU A 35 -7.95 -13.95 -9.35
N GLU A 36 -8.52 -14.08 -8.15
CA GLU A 36 -9.96 -14.12 -7.93
C GLU A 36 -10.62 -12.79 -8.27
N VAL A 37 -10.07 -11.68 -7.77
CA VAL A 37 -10.56 -10.32 -8.07
C VAL A 37 -10.46 -10.04 -9.57
N SER A 38 -9.35 -10.39 -10.19
CA SER A 38 -9.13 -10.24 -11.64
C SER A 38 -10.12 -11.07 -12.44
N LYS A 39 -10.37 -12.32 -12.03
CA LYS A 39 -11.32 -13.21 -12.72
C LYS A 39 -12.75 -12.69 -12.60
N ASP A 40 -13.14 -12.20 -11.44
CA ASP A 40 -14.45 -11.58 -11.23
C ASP A 40 -14.63 -10.33 -12.09
N ALA A 41 -13.67 -9.41 -12.04
CA ALA A 41 -13.68 -8.19 -12.85
C ALA A 41 -13.71 -8.48 -14.35
N LEU A 42 -12.90 -9.42 -14.85
CA LEU A 42 -12.84 -9.74 -16.28
C LEU A 42 -14.06 -10.52 -16.78
N LYS A 43 -14.68 -11.34 -15.93
CA LYS A 43 -15.90 -12.08 -16.26
C LYS A 43 -17.13 -11.17 -16.33
N ALA A 44 -17.17 -10.13 -15.50
CA ALA A 44 -18.24 -9.14 -15.52
C ALA A 44 -18.21 -8.34 -16.83
N ILE A 45 -19.33 -8.28 -17.56
CA ILE A 45 -19.42 -7.50 -18.80
C ILE A 45 -19.28 -6.01 -18.44
N GLU A 46 -20.11 -5.56 -17.50
CA GLU A 46 -20.09 -4.25 -16.87
C GLU A 46 -19.59 -4.36 -15.43
N PHE A 47 -19.00 -3.27 -14.90
CA PHE A 47 -18.40 -3.28 -13.56
C PHE A 47 -19.42 -3.56 -12.44
N ASP A 48 -20.68 -3.16 -12.61
CA ASP A 48 -21.77 -3.30 -11.65
C ASP A 48 -22.27 -4.75 -11.48
N GLN A 49 -21.86 -5.66 -12.37
CA GLN A 49 -22.16 -7.09 -12.29
C GLN A 49 -21.12 -7.87 -11.49
N SER A 50 -19.98 -7.25 -11.16
CA SER A 50 -18.90 -7.87 -10.40
C SER A 50 -19.33 -8.18 -8.96
N ALA A 51 -18.77 -9.23 -8.36
CA ALA A 51 -18.96 -9.51 -6.95
C ALA A 51 -18.40 -8.39 -6.07
N LEU A 52 -17.30 -7.76 -6.48
CA LEU A 52 -16.71 -6.62 -5.79
C LEU A 52 -17.70 -5.45 -5.69
N PHE A 53 -18.43 -5.13 -6.76
CA PHE A 53 -19.46 -4.08 -6.74
C PHE A 53 -20.60 -4.42 -5.77
N LYS A 54 -21.04 -5.68 -5.72
CA LYS A 54 -22.08 -6.10 -4.78
C LYS A 54 -21.64 -5.88 -3.33
N LEU A 55 -20.40 -6.22 -3.01
CA LEU A 55 -19.86 -6.08 -1.66
C LEU A 55 -19.69 -4.62 -1.24
N LEU A 56 -19.18 -3.77 -2.13
CA LEU A 56 -18.86 -2.38 -1.79
C LEU A 56 -20.07 -1.44 -1.93
N TYR A 57 -20.86 -1.61 -2.98
CA TYR A 57 -22.00 -0.76 -3.27
C TYR A 57 -23.30 -1.37 -2.75
N GLN A 58 -23.74 -2.52 -3.28
CA GLN A 58 -25.11 -3.01 -3.04
C GLN A 58 -25.37 -3.37 -1.57
N ASN A 59 -24.39 -4.00 -0.90
CA ASN A 59 -24.54 -4.48 0.47
C ASN A 59 -24.30 -3.38 1.53
N GLU A 60 -23.73 -2.24 1.15
CA GLU A 60 -23.35 -1.18 2.08
C GLU A 60 -23.90 0.17 1.62
N TYR A 61 -23.26 0.82 0.64
CA TYR A 61 -23.65 2.17 0.20
C TYR A 61 -25.10 2.27 -0.31
N GLY A 62 -25.56 1.30 -1.09
CA GLY A 62 -26.89 1.23 -1.68
C GLY A 62 -27.96 0.63 -0.76
N MET A 63 -27.57 0.12 0.41
CA MET A 63 -28.49 -0.51 1.36
C MET A 63 -28.97 0.49 2.42
N ALA A 64 -30.27 0.57 2.63
CA ALA A 64 -30.83 1.40 3.70
C ALA A 64 -30.32 0.91 5.07
N GLY A 65 -29.58 1.76 5.78
CA GLY A 65 -28.94 1.41 7.05
C GLY A 65 -27.62 0.64 6.93
N GLY A 66 -27.05 0.53 5.72
CA GLY A 66 -25.70 0.01 5.51
C GLY A 66 -24.60 0.97 5.99
N GLU A 67 -23.36 0.48 6.07
CA GLU A 67 -22.20 1.23 6.54
C GLU A 67 -21.18 1.37 5.40
N PRO A 68 -21.21 2.47 4.63
CA PRO A 68 -20.35 2.63 3.46
C PRO A 68 -18.88 2.67 3.85
N PHE A 69 -18.03 2.12 2.98
CA PHE A 69 -16.59 2.14 3.14
C PHE A 69 -16.04 3.54 2.83
N GLY A 70 -15.18 4.06 3.70
CA GLY A 70 -14.47 5.33 3.44
C GLY A 70 -13.17 5.16 2.65
N LEU A 71 -12.57 3.97 2.70
CA LEU A 71 -11.32 3.63 2.03
C LEU A 71 -11.24 2.12 1.84
N ILE A 72 -10.77 1.68 0.67
CA ILE A 72 -10.45 0.28 0.38
C ILE A 72 -8.94 0.15 0.24
N VAL A 73 -8.37 -0.79 0.97
CA VAL A 73 -6.94 -1.11 0.91
C VAL A 73 -6.77 -2.47 0.26
N GLY A 74 -6.15 -2.49 -0.92
CA GLY A 74 -5.71 -3.73 -1.55
C GLY A 74 -4.31 -4.09 -1.11
N ASP A 75 -4.14 -5.22 -0.44
CA ASP A 75 -2.82 -5.84 -0.21
C ASP A 75 -2.34 -6.57 -1.48
N TYR A 76 -2.33 -5.82 -2.58
CA TYR A 76 -1.85 -6.23 -3.88
C TYR A 76 -0.79 -5.23 -4.33
N GLU A 77 0.07 -5.68 -5.22
CA GLU A 77 1.10 -4.84 -5.80
C GLU A 77 0.88 -4.80 -7.31
N LEU A 78 0.78 -3.61 -7.89
CA LEU A 78 0.80 -3.44 -9.33
C LEU A 78 2.18 -3.83 -9.85
N ARG A 79 2.22 -4.69 -10.87
CA ARG A 79 3.46 -5.24 -11.42
C ARG A 79 3.51 -5.00 -12.91
N HIS A 80 4.66 -4.59 -13.40
CA HIS A 80 4.95 -4.58 -14.82
C HIS A 80 5.90 -5.74 -15.12
N ASP A 81 5.46 -6.68 -15.96
CA ASP A 81 6.30 -7.74 -16.50
C ASP A 81 6.31 -7.57 -18.03
N PRO A 82 7.45 -7.24 -18.66
CA PRO A 82 7.51 -7.08 -20.11
C PRO A 82 7.36 -8.41 -20.86
N ASN A 83 7.60 -9.55 -20.21
CA ASN A 83 7.53 -10.87 -20.85
C ASN A 83 6.14 -11.49 -20.80
N GLN A 84 5.34 -11.11 -19.80
CA GLN A 84 4.00 -11.64 -19.57
C GLN A 84 3.03 -10.47 -19.65
N ASN A 85 1.98 -10.57 -20.47
CA ASN A 85 1.01 -9.49 -20.71
C ASN A 85 0.09 -9.20 -19.49
N TYR A 86 0.63 -9.34 -18.27
CA TYR A 86 -0.04 -9.13 -17.00
C TYR A 86 -0.26 -7.67 -16.70
N PHE A 87 0.65 -6.77 -17.09
CA PHE A 87 0.46 -5.34 -16.81
C PHE A 87 -0.82 -4.81 -17.45
N ASP A 88 -0.99 -5.06 -18.74
CA ASP A 88 -2.19 -4.71 -19.50
C ASP A 88 -3.49 -5.27 -18.92
N ARG A 89 -3.43 -6.51 -18.43
CA ARG A 89 -4.56 -7.17 -17.78
C ARG A 89 -4.87 -6.51 -16.44
N ASP A 90 -3.86 -6.30 -15.61
CA ASP A 90 -3.99 -5.72 -14.29
C ASP A 90 -4.48 -4.26 -14.37
N LEU A 91 -4.06 -3.49 -15.39
CA LEU A 91 -4.60 -2.16 -15.68
C LEU A 91 -6.07 -2.19 -16.10
N SER A 92 -6.48 -3.21 -16.86
CA SER A 92 -7.88 -3.38 -17.26
C SER A 92 -8.77 -3.72 -16.04
N VAL A 93 -8.26 -4.56 -15.14
CA VAL A 93 -8.90 -4.87 -13.86
C VAL A 93 -8.97 -3.60 -12.99
N LEU A 94 -7.89 -2.84 -12.91
CA LEU A 94 -7.82 -1.59 -12.16
C LEU A 94 -8.83 -0.56 -12.66
N GLY A 95 -9.07 -0.48 -13.97
CA GLY A 95 -10.12 0.36 -14.55
C GLY A 95 -11.53 -0.01 -14.06
N LYS A 96 -11.85 -1.31 -13.95
CA LYS A 96 -13.15 -1.76 -13.39
C LYS A 96 -13.25 -1.55 -11.89
N ILE A 97 -12.14 -1.71 -11.16
CA ILE A 97 -12.06 -1.37 -9.73
C ILE A 97 -12.27 0.13 -9.55
N ALA A 98 -11.71 0.98 -10.42
CA ALA A 98 -11.88 2.43 -10.38
C ALA A 98 -13.35 2.83 -10.53
N GLN A 99 -14.06 2.24 -11.51
CA GLN A 99 -15.50 2.43 -11.69
C GLN A 99 -16.31 2.00 -10.46
N THR A 100 -15.96 0.85 -9.88
CA THR A 100 -16.62 0.35 -8.65
C THR A 100 -16.37 1.27 -7.45
N ALA A 101 -15.12 1.72 -7.28
CA ALA A 101 -14.70 2.66 -6.25
C ALA A 101 -15.40 4.01 -6.39
N ALA A 102 -15.53 4.51 -7.62
CA ALA A 102 -16.24 5.74 -7.95
C ALA A 102 -17.74 5.64 -7.61
N ALA A 103 -18.38 4.52 -7.97
CA ALA A 103 -19.79 4.29 -7.66
C ALA A 103 -20.06 4.20 -6.15
N ALA A 104 -19.14 3.61 -5.38
CA ALA A 104 -19.24 3.47 -3.92
C ALA A 104 -18.70 4.69 -3.14
N PHE A 105 -18.18 5.71 -3.83
CA PHE A 105 -17.47 6.86 -3.22
C PHE A 105 -16.34 6.45 -2.26
N SER A 106 -15.70 5.32 -2.52
CA SER A 106 -14.67 4.75 -1.66
C SER A 106 -13.37 4.59 -2.45
N PRO A 107 -12.36 5.45 -2.27
CA PRO A 107 -11.09 5.31 -2.97
C PRO A 107 -10.44 3.95 -2.67
N PHE A 108 -9.78 3.39 -3.69
CA PHE A 108 -9.05 2.15 -3.61
C PHE A 108 -7.54 2.44 -3.66
N VAL A 109 -6.79 1.94 -2.68
CA VAL A 109 -5.34 2.14 -2.58
C VAL A 109 -4.61 0.81 -2.58
N MET A 110 -3.61 0.69 -3.44
CA MET A 110 -2.69 -0.46 -3.50
C MET A 110 -1.23 0.03 -3.58
N SER A 111 -0.27 -0.89 -3.55
CA SER A 111 1.14 -0.54 -3.77
C SER A 111 1.62 -0.84 -5.19
N ALA A 112 2.72 -0.22 -5.61
CA ALA A 112 3.42 -0.58 -6.84
C ALA A 112 4.67 -1.41 -6.54
N GLN A 113 5.08 -2.27 -7.48
CA GLN A 113 6.40 -2.86 -7.51
C GLN A 113 7.42 -1.94 -8.19
N PRO A 114 8.73 -2.12 -7.93
CA PRO A 114 9.79 -1.40 -8.64
C PRO A 114 9.68 -1.52 -10.16
N SER A 115 9.21 -2.67 -10.65
CA SER A 115 9.12 -2.98 -12.08
C SER A 115 8.19 -2.05 -12.85
N VAL A 116 7.17 -1.47 -12.19
CA VAL A 116 6.28 -0.44 -12.76
C VAL A 116 7.06 0.82 -13.15
N PHE A 117 8.21 1.06 -12.51
CA PHE A 117 9.11 2.16 -12.80
C PHE A 117 10.30 1.74 -13.67
N GLY A 118 10.28 0.53 -14.24
CA GLY A 118 11.34 0.03 -15.12
C GLY A 118 12.63 -0.39 -14.40
N VAL A 119 12.58 -0.63 -13.09
CA VAL A 119 13.73 -1.07 -12.29
C VAL A 119 13.41 -2.35 -11.52
N ASP A 120 14.42 -3.12 -11.14
CA ASP A 120 14.22 -4.36 -10.36
C ASP A 120 14.07 -4.04 -8.87
N ARG A 121 14.69 -2.93 -8.42
CA ARG A 121 14.75 -2.53 -7.02
C ARG A 121 14.41 -1.07 -6.83
N PHE A 122 13.69 -0.75 -5.76
CA PHE A 122 13.35 0.64 -5.43
C PHE A 122 14.60 1.51 -5.19
N SER A 123 15.71 0.93 -4.74
CA SER A 123 16.96 1.66 -4.51
C SER A 123 17.59 2.20 -5.79
N GLU A 124 17.37 1.55 -6.94
CA GLU A 124 17.85 1.97 -8.26
C GLU A 124 17.14 3.23 -8.76
N LEU A 125 15.93 3.51 -8.27
CA LEU A 125 15.25 4.78 -8.56
C LEU A 125 16.02 5.98 -8.03
N SER A 126 16.98 5.81 -7.10
CA SER A 126 17.85 6.91 -6.66
C SER A 126 18.81 7.39 -7.75
N SER A 127 19.20 6.51 -8.69
CA SER A 127 20.06 6.85 -9.83
C SER A 127 19.30 7.35 -11.06
N THR A 128 18.00 7.05 -11.18
CA THR A 128 17.20 7.46 -12.34
C THR A 128 16.96 8.97 -12.36
N THR A 129 17.39 9.65 -13.42
CA THR A 129 17.27 11.11 -13.55
C THR A 129 15.85 11.55 -13.89
N ASP A 130 15.17 10.79 -14.74
CA ASP A 130 13.83 11.10 -15.22
C ASP A 130 12.94 9.85 -15.27
N ILE A 131 12.09 9.71 -14.26
CA ILE A 131 11.12 8.62 -14.13
C ILE A 131 9.93 8.85 -15.09
N THR A 132 9.66 10.09 -15.50
CA THR A 132 8.50 10.39 -16.34
C THR A 132 8.65 9.79 -17.73
N SER A 133 9.86 9.87 -18.30
CA SER A 133 10.20 9.27 -19.59
C SER A 133 9.91 7.76 -19.68
N GLN A 134 9.93 7.04 -18.54
CA GLN A 134 9.59 5.61 -18.50
C GLN A 134 8.11 5.38 -18.82
N PHE A 135 7.22 6.26 -18.36
CA PHE A 135 5.78 6.16 -18.58
C PHE A 135 5.34 6.67 -19.96
N ASP A 136 6.25 7.28 -20.73
CA ASP A 136 6.00 7.71 -22.12
C ASP A 136 6.25 6.60 -23.15
N GLN A 137 6.82 5.46 -22.71
CA GLN A 137 7.08 4.31 -23.57
C GLN A 137 5.77 3.65 -24.06
N VAL A 138 5.84 2.96 -25.19
CA VAL A 138 4.66 2.38 -25.89
C VAL A 138 3.95 1.33 -25.03
N GLU A 139 4.72 0.59 -24.23
CA GLU A 139 4.29 -0.42 -23.27
C GLU A 139 3.35 0.16 -22.20
N TYR A 140 3.45 1.46 -21.92
CA TYR A 140 2.59 2.18 -20.96
C TYR A 140 1.39 2.85 -21.62
N GLY A 141 1.09 2.55 -22.89
CA GLY A 141 -0.05 3.15 -23.59
C GLY A 141 -1.41 2.88 -22.90
N LYS A 142 -1.60 1.72 -22.25
CA LYS A 142 -2.81 1.48 -21.44
C LYS A 142 -2.79 2.23 -20.11
N TRP A 143 -1.63 2.40 -19.51
CA TRP A 143 -1.46 3.20 -18.29
C TRP A 143 -1.83 4.66 -18.53
N GLN A 144 -1.39 5.23 -19.65
CA GLN A 144 -1.74 6.59 -20.07
C GLN A 144 -3.26 6.73 -20.24
N ARG A 145 -3.91 5.82 -20.98
CA ARG A 145 -5.37 5.82 -21.14
C ARG A 145 -6.13 5.67 -19.82
N LEU A 146 -5.62 4.84 -18.90
CA LEU A 146 -6.22 4.70 -17.58
C LEU A 146 -6.16 6.04 -16.82
N ARG A 147 -5.04 6.77 -16.88
CA ARG A 147 -4.91 8.08 -16.24
C ARG A 147 -5.81 9.17 -16.83
N GLU A 148 -6.20 9.04 -18.10
CA GLU A 148 -7.15 9.94 -18.75
C GLU A 148 -8.61 9.68 -18.34
N SER A 149 -8.91 8.49 -17.81
CA SER A 149 -10.24 8.15 -17.32
C SER A 149 -10.60 8.95 -16.07
N GLU A 150 -11.84 9.43 -16.01
CA GLU A 150 -12.35 10.13 -14.84
C GLU A 150 -12.38 9.24 -13.60
N ASP A 151 -12.75 7.97 -13.70
CA ASP A 151 -12.92 7.12 -12.52
C ASP A 151 -11.59 6.85 -11.79
N THR A 152 -10.46 7.02 -12.48
CA THR A 152 -9.10 6.88 -11.91
C THR A 152 -8.82 7.87 -10.77
N LYS A 153 -9.63 8.93 -10.62
CA LYS A 153 -9.69 9.80 -9.43
C LYS A 153 -9.76 9.00 -8.11
N PHE A 154 -10.37 7.82 -8.13
CA PHE A 154 -10.58 6.96 -6.97
C PHE A 154 -9.48 5.91 -6.78
N ILE A 155 -8.43 5.91 -7.59
CA ILE A 155 -7.30 4.97 -7.45
C ILE A 155 -6.08 5.68 -6.87
N GLY A 156 -5.54 5.12 -5.79
CA GLY A 156 -4.25 5.47 -5.22
C GLY A 156 -3.24 4.35 -5.39
N ILE A 157 -2.04 4.68 -5.87
CA ILE A 157 -0.93 3.74 -5.95
C ILE A 157 0.20 4.28 -5.07
N ALA A 158 0.54 3.54 -4.02
CA ALA A 158 1.52 3.93 -3.02
C ALA A 158 2.89 3.26 -3.27
N ALA A 159 3.96 4.05 -3.17
CA ALA A 159 5.34 3.61 -3.23
C ALA A 159 6.21 4.53 -2.35
N PRO A 160 7.38 4.08 -1.87
CA PRO A 160 7.97 2.74 -2.02
C PRO A 160 7.56 1.81 -0.86
N ASN A 161 8.15 0.63 -0.71
CA ASN A 161 7.78 -0.29 0.38
C ASN A 161 8.31 0.18 1.75
N VAL A 162 7.61 -0.24 2.82
CA VAL A 162 7.91 0.14 4.21
C VAL A 162 8.34 -1.08 5.02
N LEU A 163 9.30 -0.92 5.92
CA LEU A 163 9.78 -2.00 6.78
C LEU A 163 8.75 -2.31 7.88
N PHE A 164 8.21 -3.54 7.87
CA PHE A 164 7.18 -3.97 8.81
C PHE A 164 7.75 -4.68 10.03
N ARG A 165 8.90 -5.36 9.91
CA ARG A 165 9.55 -6.06 11.01
C ARG A 165 11.07 -5.89 10.96
N GLN A 166 11.70 -5.67 12.12
CA GLN A 166 13.15 -5.75 12.26
C GLN A 166 13.63 -7.21 12.28
N PRO A 167 14.87 -7.48 11.83
CA PRO A 167 15.49 -8.80 12.00
C PRO A 167 15.47 -9.25 13.45
N TYR A 168 15.31 -10.55 13.69
CA TYR A 168 15.43 -11.09 15.04
C TYR A 168 16.89 -11.00 15.53
N ILE A 169 17.08 -10.46 16.73
CA ILE A 169 18.38 -10.31 17.37
C ILE A 169 18.45 -11.10 18.68
N LYS A 170 19.66 -11.51 19.07
CA LYS A 170 19.94 -12.18 20.34
C LYS A 170 20.16 -11.16 21.47
N ASP A 171 19.11 -10.43 21.84
CA ASP A 171 19.15 -9.40 22.88
C ASP A 171 18.33 -9.75 24.14
N GLY A 172 17.67 -10.91 24.14
CA GLY A 172 16.79 -11.34 25.23
C GLY A 172 15.40 -10.70 25.20
N SER A 173 15.03 -9.98 24.13
CA SER A 173 13.67 -9.44 23.95
C SER A 173 12.61 -10.52 23.72
N ARG A 174 13.02 -11.72 23.30
CA ARG A 174 12.14 -12.85 23.03
C ARG A 174 11.84 -13.65 24.28
N ILE A 175 10.58 -14.04 24.42
CA ILE A 175 10.07 -14.88 25.52
C ILE A 175 10.54 -16.35 25.34
N GLU A 176 10.83 -16.75 24.11
CA GLU A 176 11.24 -18.12 23.79
C GLU A 176 12.68 -18.39 24.24
N ALA A 177 12.91 -19.57 24.82
CA ALA A 177 14.23 -20.00 25.28
C ALA A 177 15.23 -20.29 24.13
N PHE A 178 14.76 -20.33 22.89
CA PHE A 178 15.61 -20.57 21.72
C PHE A 178 16.28 -19.26 21.28
N GLU A 179 17.60 -19.23 21.39
CA GLU A 179 18.42 -18.12 20.91
C GLU A 179 18.48 -18.15 19.38
N PHE A 180 17.73 -17.26 18.74
CA PHE A 180 17.69 -17.13 17.28
C PHE A 180 18.11 -15.73 16.84
N GLU A 181 19.04 -15.68 15.90
CA GLU A 181 19.53 -14.47 15.27
C GLU A 181 19.35 -14.59 13.75
N GLU A 182 18.65 -13.62 13.17
CA GLU A 182 18.37 -13.57 11.74
C GLU A 182 19.56 -12.92 11.03
N THR A 183 20.33 -13.72 10.29
CA THR A 183 21.44 -13.18 9.49
C THR A 183 20.89 -12.62 8.18
N ILE A 184 21.03 -11.30 8.01
CA ILE A 184 20.61 -10.61 6.78
C ILE A 184 21.82 -10.43 5.85
N VAL A 185 21.78 -11.07 4.69
CA VAL A 185 22.77 -10.91 3.61
C VAL A 185 22.23 -9.88 2.60
N GLU A 186 21.03 -10.11 2.07
CA GLU A 186 20.39 -9.22 1.10
C GLU A 186 19.16 -8.50 1.69
N SER A 187 19.42 -7.35 2.30
CA SER A 187 18.40 -6.61 3.03
C SER A 187 17.18 -6.12 2.23
N GLU A 188 17.25 -6.03 0.90
CA GLU A 188 16.10 -5.60 0.10
C GLU A 188 15.10 -6.74 -0.15
N GLN A 189 15.54 -7.99 -0.03
CA GLN A 189 14.71 -9.17 -0.25
C GLN A 189 14.40 -9.90 1.06
N GLU A 190 15.35 -9.96 1.98
CA GLU A 190 15.24 -10.78 3.20
C GLU A 190 14.48 -10.06 4.33
N LEU A 191 14.50 -8.73 4.34
CA LEU A 191 13.70 -7.96 5.31
C LEU A 191 12.21 -8.05 4.98
N LEU A 192 11.38 -7.95 6.02
CA LEU A 192 9.93 -7.94 5.86
C LEU A 192 9.44 -6.57 5.38
N TRP A 193 9.55 -6.34 4.06
CA TRP A 193 8.97 -5.19 3.40
C TRP A 193 7.47 -5.40 3.16
N GLY A 194 6.67 -4.41 3.57
CA GLY A 194 5.23 -4.39 3.43
C GLY A 194 4.72 -3.29 2.52
N SER A 195 3.45 -3.41 2.15
CA SER A 195 2.73 -2.48 1.29
C SER A 195 2.58 -1.11 1.96
N ALA A 196 2.93 -0.05 1.23
CA ALA A 196 2.72 1.32 1.67
C ALA A 196 1.23 1.72 1.71
N ALA A 197 0.35 0.94 1.08
CA ALA A 197 -1.10 1.17 1.15
C ALA A 197 -1.62 1.11 2.60
N PHE A 198 -1.09 0.21 3.43
CA PHE A 198 -1.40 0.18 4.87
C PHE A 198 -0.94 1.45 5.59
N CYS A 199 0.24 1.98 5.23
CA CYS A 199 0.74 3.22 5.82
C CYS A 199 -0.12 4.44 5.44
N PHE A 200 -0.60 4.49 4.19
CA PHE A 200 -1.55 5.50 3.75
C PHE A 200 -2.88 5.41 4.51
N ALA A 201 -3.41 4.20 4.67
CA ALA A 201 -4.64 3.98 5.42
C ALA A 201 -4.50 4.36 6.90
N ALA A 202 -3.34 4.11 7.52
CA ALA A 202 -3.06 4.56 8.88
C ALA A 202 -3.10 6.09 9.03
N ILE A 203 -2.63 6.84 8.03
CA ILE A 203 -2.77 8.31 7.99
C ILE A 203 -4.25 8.67 7.93
N ALA A 204 -5.02 8.05 7.03
CA ALA A 204 -6.45 8.33 6.90
C ALA A 204 -7.23 8.07 8.21
N ILE A 205 -6.92 6.96 8.91
CA ILE A 205 -7.50 6.63 10.22
C ILE A 205 -7.17 7.72 11.23
N ARG A 206 -5.89 8.08 11.36
CA ARG A 206 -5.43 9.09 12.34
C ARG A 206 -6.06 10.46 12.09
N THR A 207 -6.04 10.93 10.84
CA THR A 207 -6.64 12.22 10.46
C THR A 207 -8.15 12.23 10.76
N TYR A 208 -8.83 11.12 10.48
CA TYR A 208 -10.26 11.01 10.78
C TYR A 208 -10.55 10.98 12.28
N GLN A 209 -9.76 10.25 13.08
CA GLN A 209 -9.91 10.23 14.53
C GLN A 209 -9.67 11.61 15.17
N GLU A 210 -8.71 12.38 14.66
CA GLU A 210 -8.37 13.70 15.22
C GLU A 210 -9.32 14.82 14.80
N HIS A 211 -9.82 14.78 13.57
CA HIS A 211 -10.57 15.90 12.99
C HIS A 211 -11.99 15.56 12.53
N GLY A 212 -12.36 14.28 12.48
CA GLY A 212 -13.61 13.81 11.88
C GLY A 212 -13.67 13.98 10.35
N TRP A 213 -12.58 14.41 9.71
CA TRP A 213 -12.48 14.65 8.27
C TRP A 213 -11.07 14.45 7.76
N PHE A 214 -10.91 14.25 6.45
CA PHE A 214 -9.64 13.90 5.79
C PHE A 214 -8.81 15.11 5.31
N THR A 215 -8.92 16.28 5.95
CA THR A 215 -8.28 17.52 5.48
C THR A 215 -6.76 17.56 5.68
N HIS A 216 -6.22 16.89 6.71
CA HIS A 216 -4.81 16.96 7.10
C HIS A 216 -4.04 15.66 6.81
N MET A 217 -4.21 15.10 5.61
CA MET A 217 -3.52 13.87 5.19
C MET A 217 -2.13 14.11 4.57
N ARG A 218 -1.74 15.37 4.34
CA ARG A 218 -0.48 15.74 3.68
C ARG A 218 0.31 16.76 4.48
N GLY A 219 1.62 16.55 4.56
CA GLY A 219 2.58 17.48 5.13
C GLY A 219 3.16 17.00 6.45
N VAL A 220 4.08 17.80 6.98
CA VAL A 220 4.61 17.63 8.33
C VAL A 220 4.57 19.01 8.96
N LYS A 221 3.76 19.17 10.02
CA LYS A 221 3.80 20.38 10.83
C LYS A 221 4.86 20.18 11.91
N GLN A 222 5.74 21.17 12.12
CA GLN A 222 6.74 21.08 13.17
C GLN A 222 6.07 20.85 14.53
N GLY A 223 6.46 19.75 15.20
CA GLY A 223 5.91 19.35 16.49
C GLY A 223 4.62 18.51 16.43
N ASP A 224 4.04 18.30 15.24
CA ASP A 224 2.81 17.55 15.07
C ASP A 224 2.97 16.49 13.96
N TYR A 225 3.24 15.25 14.40
CA TYR A 225 3.51 14.09 13.55
C TYR A 225 2.23 13.45 12.98
N THR A 226 1.06 14.03 13.22
CA THR A 226 -0.22 13.43 12.85
C THR A 226 -0.67 13.83 11.45
N GLN A 227 -0.12 14.91 10.90
CA GLN A 227 -0.61 15.58 9.68
C GLN A 227 -0.08 15.00 8.34
N GLY A 228 0.10 13.68 8.26
CA GLY A 228 0.54 12.99 7.02
C GLY A 228 1.93 12.36 7.09
N ALA A 229 2.60 12.41 8.23
CA ALA A 229 3.85 11.68 8.42
C ALA A 229 3.59 10.17 8.51
N ILE A 230 4.23 9.41 7.63
CA ILE A 230 4.22 7.95 7.70
C ILE A 230 5.02 7.52 8.93
N LEU A 231 4.32 6.94 9.91
CA LEU A 231 4.95 6.24 11.03
C LEU A 231 5.08 4.78 10.66
N ALA A 232 6.28 4.32 10.33
CA ALA A 232 6.48 2.92 10.02
C ALA A 232 6.14 2.03 11.25
N PRO A 233 5.61 0.81 11.05
CA PRO A 233 5.30 -0.11 12.15
C PRO A 233 6.51 -0.42 13.03
N THR A 234 7.71 -0.32 12.46
CA THR A 234 8.96 -0.50 13.20
C THR A 234 9.87 0.71 13.02
N ARG A 235 10.52 1.11 14.12
CA ARG A 235 11.71 1.97 14.06
C ARG A 235 12.81 1.16 13.38
N SER A 236 13.66 1.75 12.55
CA SER A 236 14.60 1.01 11.70
C SER A 236 16.04 1.12 12.19
N SER A 237 16.39 0.40 13.26
CA SER A 237 17.78 0.17 13.66
C SER A 237 18.19 -1.23 13.20
N VAL A 238 19.08 -1.32 12.21
CA VAL A 238 19.61 -2.62 11.75
C VAL A 238 21.11 -2.65 12.03
N GLN A 239 21.56 -3.62 12.82
CA GLN A 239 22.97 -3.98 12.90
C GLN A 239 23.29 -4.87 11.70
N LEU A 240 23.95 -4.31 10.70
CA LEU A 240 24.56 -5.11 9.64
C LEU A 240 25.89 -5.68 10.16
N MET A 241 26.38 -6.78 9.56
CA MET A 241 27.64 -7.49 9.92
C MET A 241 28.91 -6.62 10.04
N SER A 242 28.86 -5.35 9.65
CA SER A 242 29.89 -4.35 9.92
C SER A 242 29.67 -3.74 11.31
N LYS A 243 30.72 -3.65 12.14
CA LYS A 243 30.73 -3.20 13.56
C LYS A 243 30.03 -1.85 13.88
N ASN A 244 29.46 -1.14 12.91
CA ASN A 244 28.72 0.09 13.12
C ASN A 244 27.21 -0.15 12.99
N THR A 245 26.47 0.04 14.08
CA THR A 245 25.02 0.20 14.04
C THR A 245 24.71 1.43 13.17
N ARG A 246 23.98 1.24 12.08
CA ARG A 246 23.49 2.34 11.24
C ARG A 246 21.97 2.31 11.29
N ASP A 247 21.37 3.44 11.65
CA ASP A 247 19.94 3.61 11.47
C ASP A 247 19.64 3.55 9.97
N ARG A 248 18.84 2.54 9.59
CA ARG A 248 18.38 2.39 8.22
C ARG A 248 17.17 3.29 8.04
N SER A 249 16.91 3.74 6.83
CA SER A 249 15.59 4.28 6.51
C SER A 249 14.54 3.17 6.66
N PRO A 250 13.34 3.46 7.20
CA PRO A 250 12.22 2.52 7.20
C PRO A 250 11.63 2.34 5.80
N LEU A 251 12.10 3.10 4.81
CA LEU A 251 11.80 2.97 3.39
C LEU A 251 12.98 2.35 2.64
N ASN A 252 12.70 1.52 1.64
CA ASN A 252 13.73 0.96 0.76
C ASN A 252 14.21 1.93 -0.35
N LEU A 253 13.65 3.14 -0.41
CA LEU A 253 14.14 4.25 -1.23
C LEU A 253 14.18 5.54 -0.40
N LYS A 254 15.26 6.30 -0.53
CA LYS A 254 15.34 7.68 -0.05
C LYS A 254 14.93 8.61 -1.19
N VAL A 255 13.73 9.17 -1.10
CA VAL A 255 13.20 10.11 -2.09
C VAL A 255 13.73 11.51 -1.77
N SER A 256 14.27 12.20 -2.78
CA SER A 256 14.61 13.62 -2.67
C SER A 256 13.42 14.49 -3.08
N GLU A 257 13.33 15.73 -2.59
CA GLU A 257 12.23 16.65 -2.93
C GLU A 257 12.02 16.84 -4.44
N ARG A 258 13.11 16.76 -5.23
CA ARG A 258 13.04 16.83 -6.69
C ARG A 258 12.36 15.61 -7.31
N LYS A 259 12.50 14.42 -6.72
CA LYS A 259 11.89 13.18 -7.22
C LYS A 259 10.47 12.96 -6.71
N GLU A 260 10.10 13.62 -5.61
CA GLU A 260 8.73 13.61 -5.11
C GLU A 260 7.78 14.45 -5.98
N LYS A 261 8.29 15.52 -6.59
CA LYS A 261 7.54 16.43 -7.48
C LYS A 261 7.44 15.88 -8.90
#